data_AF-A0A958VZD9-F1
#
_entry.id   AF-A0A958VZD9-F1
#
_cell.length_a   1.000
_cell.length_b   1.000
_cell.length_c   1.000
_cell.angle_alpha   90.00
_cell.angle_beta   90.00
_cell.angle_gamma   90.00
#
_symmetry.space_group_name_H-M   'P 1'
#
loop_
_entity.id
_entity.type
_entity.pdbx_description
1 polymer ?
#
loop_
_entity_poly.entity_id
_entity_poly.type
_entity_poly.pdbx_seq_one_letter_code
_entity_poly.pdbx_strand_id
1 'polypeptide(L)'
;MDIQFWIWIIVIVITLIARANKKRPGQQSPPEDYSEPPQPQSTSRQPKAVTFEDLLREIQGQKTLSKPVPPPAPKKEYDFVDYDDDIKDEVEDLEDVDYNATRDDEVFKTYEAAKKQAFNRPSLEEVNPVGEVVRFDHFKEYDTPRKKKPSLTFLKELKDPNGFKKAFIMSEIIRRKY
;
A
#
# COMPACT_ATOMS: atom_id res chain seq x y z
N MET A 1 2.22 31.93 -39.15
CA MET A 1 2.59 30.51 -39.23
C MET A 1 1.43 29.71 -38.69
N ASP A 2 0.67 29.08 -39.58
CA ASP A 2 -0.64 28.51 -39.27
C ASP A 2 -0.56 27.23 -38.46
N ILE A 3 -1.56 26.99 -37.62
CA ILE A 3 -1.68 25.75 -36.80
C ILE A 3 -1.62 24.49 -37.69
N GLN A 4 -2.07 24.61 -38.95
CA GLN A 4 -2.02 23.56 -39.96
C GLN A 4 -0.59 23.13 -40.31
N PHE A 5 0.37 24.06 -40.32
CA PHE A 5 1.79 23.77 -40.55
C PHE A 5 2.38 22.96 -39.39
N TRP A 6 2.04 23.33 -38.15
CA TRP A 6 2.47 22.60 -36.95
C TRP A 6 1.88 21.18 -36.88
N ILE A 7 0.61 21.01 -37.25
CA ILE A 7 -0.02 19.69 -37.34
C ILE A 7 0.71 18.80 -38.34
N TRP A 8 1.09 19.34 -39.51
CA TRP A 8 1.83 18.60 -40.53
C TRP A 8 3.23 18.20 -40.07
N ILE A 9 3.93 19.07 -39.34
CA ILE A 9 5.23 18.75 -38.70
C ILE A 9 5.08 17.58 -37.71
N ILE A 10 4.05 17.61 -36.86
CA ILE A 10 3.82 16.56 -35.85
C ILE A 10 3.54 15.21 -36.53
N VAL A 11 2.74 15.20 -37.61
CA VAL A 11 2.45 13.99 -38.39
C VAL A 11 3.72 13.39 -39.02
N ILE A 12 4.62 14.21 -39.57
CA ILE A 12 5.91 13.76 -40.10
C ILE A 12 6.78 13.14 -39.00
N VAL A 13 6.83 13.76 -37.82
CA VAL A 13 7.63 13.26 -36.70
C VAL A 13 7.08 11.92 -36.17
N ILE A 14 5.77 11.81 -35.99
CA ILE A 14 5.12 10.57 -35.54
C ILE A 14 5.33 9.44 -36.56
N THR A 15 5.23 9.73 -37.86
CA THR A 15 5.45 8.73 -38.91
C THR A 15 6.91 8.26 -38.98
N LEU A 16 7.88 9.15 -38.75
CA LEU A 16 9.30 8.78 -38.62
C LEU A 16 9.55 7.88 -37.41
N ILE A 17 8.97 8.20 -36.25
CA ILE A 17 9.10 7.39 -35.03
C ILE A 17 8.41 6.03 -35.22
N ALA A 18 7.19 6.01 -35.78
CA ALA A 18 6.47 4.77 -36.05
C ALA A 18 7.23 3.86 -37.03
N ARG A 19 7.89 4.45 -38.04
CA ARG A 19 8.72 3.70 -39.00
C ARG A 19 10.03 3.19 -38.37
N ALA A 20 10.64 3.96 -37.48
CA ALA A 20 11.85 3.54 -36.76
C ALA A 20 11.57 2.47 -35.70
N ASN A 21 10.40 2.49 -35.06
CA ASN A 21 9.99 1.49 -34.06
C ASN A 21 9.36 0.23 -34.64
N LYS A 22 9.13 0.16 -35.96
CA LYS A 22 8.59 -1.04 -36.62
C LYS A 22 9.69 -2.10 -36.78
N LYS A 23 10.12 -2.68 -35.66
CA LYS A 23 10.83 -3.97 -35.68
C LYS A 23 9.85 -5.02 -36.19
N ARG A 24 10.33 -5.78 -37.18
CA ARG A 24 9.73 -6.90 -37.92
C ARG A 24 8.51 -7.54 -37.20
N PRO A 25 7.28 -7.49 -37.77
CA PRO A 25 6.20 -8.35 -37.34
C PRO A 25 6.53 -9.76 -37.85
N GLY A 26 7.23 -10.52 -37.03
CA GLY A 26 7.75 -11.83 -37.39
C GLY A 26 8.18 -12.60 -36.16
N GLN A 27 7.33 -12.60 -35.13
CA GLN A 27 7.39 -13.60 -34.06
C GLN A 27 5.99 -13.75 -33.46
N GLN A 28 5.07 -14.19 -34.32
CA GLN A 28 3.90 -14.96 -33.87
C GLN A 28 4.45 -16.34 -33.47
N SER A 29 4.55 -16.60 -32.18
CA SER A 29 4.61 -17.98 -31.68
C SER A 29 3.18 -18.53 -31.68
N PRO A 30 2.90 -19.66 -32.38
CA PRO A 30 1.59 -20.31 -32.36
C PRO A 30 1.23 -20.79 -30.94
N PRO A 31 -0.07 -20.93 -30.61
CA PRO A 31 -0.48 -21.66 -29.42
C PRO A 31 -0.29 -23.15 -29.69
N GLU A 32 0.64 -23.80 -28.98
CA GLU A 32 0.68 -25.26 -28.94
C GLU A 32 -0.36 -25.76 -27.95
N ASP A 33 -1.35 -26.44 -28.53
CA ASP A 33 -2.32 -27.29 -27.87
C ASP A 33 -1.77 -28.74 -27.85
N TYR A 34 -2.19 -29.50 -26.82
CA TYR A 34 -1.99 -30.93 -26.59
C TYR A 34 -0.61 -31.45 -26.16
N SER A 35 -0.51 -31.76 -24.86
CA SER A 35 0.18 -32.95 -24.33
C SER A 35 -0.34 -33.27 -22.93
N GLU A 36 -1.39 -34.09 -22.83
CA GLU A 36 -1.58 -34.99 -21.67
C GLU A 36 -0.51 -36.09 -21.77
N PRO A 37 0.14 -36.57 -20.69
CA PRO A 37 -0.48 -37.59 -19.81
C PRO A 37 0.12 -37.61 -18.37
N PRO A 38 0.01 -38.71 -17.60
CA PRO A 38 -1.14 -39.20 -16.85
C PRO A 38 -1.08 -38.79 -15.37
N GLN A 39 -2.20 -38.93 -14.64
CA GLN A 39 -2.19 -38.86 -13.17
C GLN A 39 -1.20 -39.87 -12.57
N PRO A 40 -0.49 -39.46 -11.50
CA PRO A 40 -0.56 -40.25 -10.28
C PRO A 40 -0.98 -39.38 -9.09
N GLN A 41 -1.67 -40.06 -8.19
CA GLN A 41 -2.31 -39.51 -7.02
C GLN A 41 -1.31 -38.92 -6.02
N SER A 42 -1.78 -37.87 -5.35
CA SER A 42 -1.55 -37.53 -3.94
C SER A 42 -0.42 -36.55 -3.56
N THR A 43 -0.86 -35.58 -2.74
CA THR A 43 -0.10 -34.74 -1.79
C THR A 43 0.62 -33.49 -2.32
N SER A 44 -0.16 -32.47 -2.69
CA SER A 44 0.09 -31.14 -2.13
C SER A 44 -1.19 -30.30 -2.16
N ARG A 45 -1.55 -29.73 -1.00
CA ARG A 45 -2.62 -28.73 -0.88
C ARG A 45 -2.14 -27.44 -1.55
N GLN A 46 -2.30 -27.33 -2.85
CA GLN A 46 -2.31 -26.04 -3.54
C GLN A 46 -3.75 -25.52 -3.46
N PRO A 47 -4.03 -24.37 -2.83
CA PRO A 47 -5.35 -23.76 -2.96
C PRO A 47 -5.57 -23.48 -4.44
N LYS A 48 -6.65 -24.02 -5.00
CA LYS A 48 -7.05 -23.79 -6.40
C LYS A 48 -7.07 -22.28 -6.63
N ALA A 49 -6.26 -21.79 -7.57
CA ALA A 49 -6.18 -20.36 -7.85
C ALA A 49 -7.56 -19.86 -8.29
N VAL A 50 -8.14 -18.96 -7.50
CA VAL A 50 -9.43 -18.33 -7.80
C VAL A 50 -9.27 -17.45 -9.04
N THR A 51 -10.04 -17.74 -10.08
CA THR A 51 -10.03 -16.95 -11.32
C THR A 51 -11.02 -15.78 -11.20
N PHE A 52 -10.83 -14.75 -12.03
CA PHE A 52 -11.70 -13.58 -12.03
C PHE A 52 -13.16 -13.91 -12.38
N GLU A 53 -13.38 -14.94 -13.21
CA GLU A 53 -14.72 -15.44 -13.50
C GLU A 53 -15.38 -16.06 -12.26
N ASP A 54 -14.63 -16.77 -11.41
CA ASP A 54 -15.13 -17.30 -10.14
C ASP A 54 -15.53 -16.16 -9.18
N LEU A 55 -14.74 -15.07 -9.13
CA LEU A 55 -15.06 -13.89 -8.32
C LEU A 55 -16.28 -13.12 -8.85
N LEU A 56 -16.42 -12.97 -10.17
CA LEU A 56 -17.60 -12.36 -10.77
C LEU A 56 -18.86 -13.19 -10.52
N ARG A 57 -18.73 -14.52 -10.57
CA ARG A 57 -19.81 -15.45 -10.29
C ARG A 57 -20.24 -15.40 -8.82
N GLU A 58 -19.29 -15.18 -7.91
CA GLU A 58 -19.56 -14.94 -6.48
C GLU A 58 -20.35 -13.64 -6.25
N ILE A 59 -19.94 -12.53 -6.88
CA ILE A 59 -20.64 -11.24 -6.79
C ILE A 59 -22.06 -11.32 -7.36
N GLN A 60 -22.27 -12.12 -8.42
CA GLN A 60 -23.58 -12.35 -9.03
C GLN A 60 -24.45 -13.36 -8.26
N GLY A 61 -24.00 -13.86 -7.11
CA GLY A 61 -24.77 -14.76 -6.24
C GLY A 61 -25.02 -16.15 -6.82
N GLN A 62 -24.35 -16.50 -7.92
CA GLN A 62 -24.53 -17.79 -8.59
C GLN A 62 -23.57 -18.85 -8.01
N LYS A 63 -24.00 -19.45 -6.90
CA LYS A 63 -23.52 -20.72 -6.34
C LYS A 63 -22.27 -20.64 -5.46
N THR A 64 -22.48 -20.99 -4.19
CA THR A 64 -21.47 -21.23 -3.17
C THR A 64 -20.65 -22.48 -3.53
N LEU A 65 -19.35 -22.31 -3.81
CA LEU A 65 -18.41 -23.42 -3.71
C LEU A 65 -18.34 -23.81 -2.23
N SER A 66 -18.61 -25.08 -1.95
CA SER A 66 -18.54 -25.68 -0.62
C SER A 66 -17.20 -25.31 0.04
N LYS A 67 -17.27 -24.46 1.06
CA LYS A 67 -16.15 -24.18 1.95
C LYS A 67 -15.66 -25.53 2.48
N PRO A 68 -14.36 -25.89 2.37
CA PRO A 68 -13.87 -27.12 2.98
C PRO A 68 -14.15 -27.05 4.47
N VAL A 69 -15.00 -27.94 4.97
CA VAL A 69 -15.23 -28.09 6.41
C VAL A 69 -13.90 -28.53 7.01
N PRO A 70 -13.29 -27.76 7.93
CA PRO A 70 -12.09 -28.20 8.61
C PRO A 70 -12.42 -29.48 9.39
N PRO A 71 -11.50 -30.47 9.46
CA PRO A 71 -11.71 -31.65 10.28
C PRO A 71 -11.98 -31.22 11.73
N PRO A 72 -12.83 -31.96 12.48
CA PRO A 72 -13.15 -31.61 13.86
C PRO A 72 -11.84 -31.49 14.65
N ALA A 73 -11.61 -30.30 15.22
CA ALA A 73 -10.47 -30.07 16.08
C ALA A 73 -10.50 -31.07 17.24
N PRO A 74 -9.35 -31.62 17.67
CA PRO A 74 -9.32 -32.43 18.88
C PRO A 74 -9.92 -31.61 20.02
N LYS A 75 -10.85 -32.21 20.77
CA LYS A 75 -11.42 -31.60 21.97
C LYS A 75 -10.23 -31.26 22.88
N LYS A 76 -9.93 -29.97 23.01
CA LYS A 76 -8.98 -29.51 24.01
C LYS A 76 -9.62 -29.84 25.35
N GLU A 77 -9.03 -30.75 26.10
CA GLU A 77 -9.27 -30.84 27.53
C GLU A 77 -8.74 -29.53 28.10
N TYR A 78 -9.67 -28.66 28.48
CA TYR A 78 -9.33 -27.44 29.18
C TYR A 78 -9.14 -27.83 30.63
N ASP A 79 -7.94 -27.59 31.16
CA ASP A 79 -7.74 -27.57 32.60
C ASP A 79 -8.56 -26.38 33.13
N PHE A 80 -9.66 -26.68 33.81
CA PHE A 80 -10.46 -25.67 34.49
C PHE A 80 -9.65 -25.25 35.72
N VAL A 81 -8.90 -24.17 35.57
CA VAL A 81 -8.26 -23.50 36.71
C VAL A 81 -9.36 -22.74 37.43
N ASP A 82 -9.73 -23.22 38.62
CA ASP A 82 -10.64 -22.52 39.50
C ASP A 82 -9.86 -21.39 40.18
N TYR A 83 -10.22 -20.15 39.84
CA TYR A 83 -9.56 -18.96 40.37
C TYR A 83 -10.22 -18.46 41.66
N ASP A 84 -11.36 -19.04 42.07
CA ASP A 84 -12.08 -18.58 43.25
C ASP A 84 -11.37 -18.96 44.56
N ASP A 85 -10.52 -20.01 44.55
CA ASP A 85 -9.79 -20.46 45.74
C ASP A 85 -8.66 -19.49 46.18
N ASP A 86 -8.15 -18.65 45.29
CA ASP A 86 -7.05 -17.69 45.55
C ASP A 86 -7.53 -16.24 45.76
N ILE A 87 -8.83 -15.98 45.57
CA ILE A 87 -9.41 -14.65 45.81
C ILE A 87 -9.74 -14.56 47.30
N LYS A 88 -8.97 -13.75 48.04
CA LYS A 88 -9.35 -13.38 49.40
C LYS A 88 -10.72 -12.71 49.35
N ASP A 89 -11.64 -13.15 50.21
CA ASP A 89 -12.91 -12.47 50.44
C ASP A 89 -12.63 -10.98 50.65
N GLU A 90 -13.03 -10.15 49.69
CA GLU A 90 -12.81 -8.70 49.69
C GLU A 90 -13.82 -8.07 50.66
N VAL A 91 -13.58 -8.28 51.96
CA VAL A 91 -14.29 -7.60 53.05
C VAL A 91 -13.53 -6.30 53.36
N GLU A 92 -13.32 -5.47 52.34
CA GLU A 92 -12.91 -4.09 52.58
C GLU A 92 -14.15 -3.28 52.96
N ASP A 93 -14.16 -2.76 54.19
CA ASP A 93 -15.13 -1.75 54.59
C ASP A 93 -14.99 -0.55 53.64
N LEU A 94 -16.11 -0.14 53.03
CA LEU A 94 -16.15 0.99 52.12
C LEU A 94 -15.52 2.22 52.81
N GLU A 95 -14.47 2.78 52.21
CA GLU A 95 -13.84 3.99 52.71
C GLU A 95 -14.87 5.14 52.71
N ASP A 96 -15.05 5.77 53.87
CA ASP A 96 -15.92 6.95 54.00
C ASP A 96 -15.29 8.11 53.24
N VAL A 97 -15.70 8.29 51.98
CA VAL A 97 -15.25 9.40 51.14
C VAL A 97 -15.93 10.68 51.60
N ASP A 98 -15.16 11.60 52.18
CA ASP A 98 -15.65 12.91 52.56
C ASP A 98 -15.91 13.77 51.31
N TYR A 99 -17.19 13.85 50.91
CA TYR A 99 -17.64 14.61 49.75
C TYR A 99 -17.54 16.11 50.04
N ASN A 100 -16.39 16.71 49.70
CA ASN A 100 -16.23 18.15 49.77
C ASN A 100 -16.92 18.83 48.58
N ALA A 101 -18.13 19.34 48.81
CA ALA A 101 -18.95 20.03 47.82
C ALA A 101 -18.24 21.19 47.08
N THR A 102 -17.21 21.80 47.69
CA THR A 102 -16.43 22.87 47.02
C THR A 102 -15.50 22.32 45.94
N ARG A 103 -15.02 21.08 46.07
CA ARG A 103 -14.18 20.41 45.05
C ARG A 103 -15.01 20.01 43.84
N ASP A 104 -16.26 19.61 44.07
CA ASP A 104 -17.20 19.24 43.01
C ASP A 104 -17.58 20.44 42.13
N ASP A 105 -17.64 21.66 42.70
CA ASP A 105 -17.88 22.89 41.94
C ASP A 105 -16.77 23.18 40.92
N GLU A 106 -15.51 22.92 41.25
CA GLU A 106 -14.38 23.13 40.34
C GLU A 106 -14.38 22.08 39.22
N VAL A 107 -14.65 20.82 39.56
CA VAL A 107 -14.81 19.73 38.60
C VAL A 107 -15.98 20.00 37.66
N PHE A 108 -17.10 20.50 38.19
CA PHE A 108 -18.25 20.86 37.38
C PHE A 108 -17.96 22.05 36.44
N LYS A 109 -17.26 23.08 36.92
CA LYS A 109 -16.86 24.24 36.11
C LYS A 109 -15.90 23.85 34.99
N THR A 110 -14.91 23.00 35.28
CA THR A 110 -13.96 22.51 34.27
C THR A 110 -14.66 21.64 33.23
N TYR A 111 -15.57 20.77 33.64
CA TYR A 111 -16.42 19.98 32.74
C TYR A 111 -17.28 20.88 31.83
N GLU A 112 -17.98 21.87 32.39
CA GLU A 112 -18.77 22.82 31.61
C GLU A 112 -17.92 23.62 30.61
N ALA A 113 -16.74 24.08 31.03
CA ALA A 113 -15.82 24.82 30.18
C ALA A 113 -15.32 23.96 29.02
N ALA A 114 -14.90 22.72 29.29
CA ALA A 114 -14.45 21.77 28.28
C ALA A 114 -15.59 21.42 27.29
N LYS A 115 -16.80 21.22 27.80
CA LYS A 115 -18.00 20.99 26.97
C LYS A 115 -18.21 22.16 26.00
N LYS A 116 -18.21 23.41 26.49
CA LYS A 116 -18.38 24.60 25.65
C LYS A 116 -17.29 24.73 24.59
N GLN A 117 -16.04 24.44 24.94
CA GLN A 117 -14.92 24.43 23.98
C GLN A 117 -15.07 23.34 22.92
N ALA A 118 -15.53 22.15 23.30
CA ALA A 118 -15.75 21.04 22.37
C ALA A 118 -16.92 21.29 21.40
N PHE A 119 -17.93 22.06 21.80
CA PHE A 119 -19.02 22.48 20.91
C PHE A 119 -18.60 23.60 19.95
N ASN A 120 -17.70 24.48 20.38
CA ASN A 120 -17.19 25.59 19.57
C ASN A 120 -16.00 25.20 18.68
N ARG A 121 -15.58 23.92 18.68
CA ARG A 121 -14.50 23.49 17.81
C ARG A 121 -15.03 23.41 16.36
N PRO A 122 -14.31 24.00 15.39
CA PRO A 122 -14.67 23.84 13.99
C PRO A 122 -14.69 22.35 13.64
N SER A 123 -15.68 21.95 12.85
CA SER A 123 -15.81 20.57 12.39
C SER A 123 -14.60 20.18 11.53
N LEU A 124 -14.27 18.88 11.43
CA LEU A 124 -13.12 18.43 10.62
C LEU A 124 -13.20 18.91 9.17
N GLU A 125 -14.42 19.04 8.65
CA GLU A 125 -14.73 19.55 7.31
C GLU A 125 -14.49 21.07 7.19
N GLU A 126 -14.58 21.81 8.29
CA GLU A 126 -14.36 23.25 8.37
C GLU A 126 -12.88 23.61 8.59
N VAL A 127 -12.13 22.79 9.34
CA VAL A 127 -10.68 22.98 9.58
C VAL A 127 -9.83 22.59 8.39
N ASN A 128 -10.35 21.73 7.51
CA ASN A 128 -9.63 21.28 6.33
C ASN A 128 -10.47 21.53 5.08
N PRO A 129 -10.62 22.80 4.63
CA PRO A 129 -11.11 23.04 3.30
C PRO A 129 -10.17 22.29 2.34
N VAL A 130 -10.73 21.50 1.44
CA VAL A 130 -10.08 20.54 0.52
C VAL A 130 -8.97 21.16 -0.38
N GLY A 131 -8.60 22.42 -0.19
CA GLY A 131 -7.55 23.14 -0.89
C GLY A 131 -6.61 23.98 -0.03
N GLU A 132 -6.64 23.92 1.31
CA GLU A 132 -5.65 24.66 2.11
C GLU A 132 -4.31 23.91 2.12
N VAL A 133 -3.32 24.56 1.51
CA VAL A 133 -1.93 24.12 1.51
C VAL A 133 -1.45 24.16 2.96
N VAL A 134 -1.53 23.03 3.65
CA VAL A 134 -0.88 22.81 4.95
C VAL A 134 0.53 23.36 4.85
N ARG A 135 0.90 24.33 5.70
CA ARG A 135 2.24 24.91 5.69
C ARG A 135 3.24 23.84 6.12
N PHE A 136 3.80 23.14 5.14
CA PHE A 136 4.76 22.03 5.32
C PHE A 136 6.16 22.48 5.78
N ASP A 137 6.30 23.63 6.45
CA ASP A 137 7.62 24.13 6.86
C ASP A 137 8.33 23.20 7.84
N HIS A 138 7.58 22.39 8.61
CA HIS A 138 8.12 21.38 9.53
C HIS A 138 8.57 20.08 8.84
N PHE A 139 8.32 19.90 7.54
CA PHE A 139 8.68 18.67 6.82
C PHE A 139 9.96 18.78 5.98
N LYS A 140 10.57 19.97 5.91
CA LYS A 140 11.82 20.17 5.14
C LYS A 140 12.98 19.32 5.66
N GLU A 141 12.97 18.95 6.94
CA GLU A 141 13.98 18.08 7.54
C GLU A 141 13.91 16.63 7.06
N TYR A 142 12.74 16.18 6.56
CA TYR A 142 12.54 14.84 6.00
C TYR A 142 12.70 14.79 4.48
N ASP A 143 12.99 15.93 3.84
CA ASP A 143 13.17 16.02 2.40
C ASP A 143 14.53 15.43 2.03
N THR A 144 14.59 14.09 1.99
CA THR A 144 15.80 13.38 1.60
C THR A 144 16.18 13.81 0.19
N PRO A 145 17.42 14.29 -0.04
CA PRO A 145 17.81 14.75 -1.36
C PRO A 145 17.65 13.59 -2.33
N ARG A 146 16.81 13.78 -3.37
CA ARG A 146 16.58 12.78 -4.41
C ARG A 146 17.93 12.31 -4.94
N LYS A 147 18.29 11.06 -4.64
CA LYS A 147 19.55 10.46 -5.12
C LYS A 147 19.57 10.58 -6.64
N LYS A 148 20.58 11.30 -7.17
CA LYS A 148 20.73 11.49 -8.62
C LYS A 148 20.83 10.11 -9.28
N LYS A 149 20.07 9.90 -10.35
CA LYS A 149 20.12 8.64 -11.11
C LYS A 149 21.57 8.41 -11.58
N PRO A 150 22.12 7.18 -11.47
CA PRO A 150 23.50 6.89 -11.85
C PRO A 150 23.78 7.12 -13.35
N SER A 151 22.74 7.09 -14.19
CA SER A 151 22.84 7.44 -15.61
C SER A 151 23.14 8.91 -15.85
N LEU A 152 22.66 9.81 -15.00
CA LEU A 152 22.91 11.25 -15.12
C LEU A 152 24.34 11.59 -14.71
N THR A 153 24.91 10.89 -13.73
CA THR A 153 26.32 11.04 -13.37
C THR A 153 27.24 10.52 -14.47
N PHE A 154 26.90 9.39 -15.10
CA PHE A 154 27.63 8.86 -16.25
C PHE A 154 27.68 9.85 -17.43
N LEU A 155 26.55 10.44 -17.80
CA LEU A 155 26.49 11.41 -18.89
C LEU A 155 27.29 12.68 -18.59
N LYS A 156 27.36 13.08 -17.32
CA LYS A 156 28.19 14.20 -16.88
C LYS A 156 29.68 13.86 -17.01
N GLU A 157 30.08 12.68 -16.56
CA GLU A 157 31.47 12.21 -16.63
C GLU A 157 31.96 11.98 -18.06
N LEU A 158 31.07 11.66 -19.02
CA LEU A 158 31.43 11.54 -20.43
C LEU A 158 31.78 12.88 -21.09
N LYS A 159 31.18 13.98 -20.61
CA LYS A 159 31.43 15.33 -21.13
C LYS A 159 32.74 15.94 -20.59
N ASP A 160 33.17 15.50 -19.42
CA ASP A 160 34.39 15.98 -18.78
C ASP A 160 35.61 15.17 -19.28
N PRO A 161 36.67 15.80 -19.78
CA PRO A 161 37.85 15.07 -20.31
C PRO A 161 38.54 14.22 -19.24
N ASN A 162 38.54 14.68 -17.99
CA ASN A 162 39.06 13.93 -16.84
C ASN A 162 38.12 12.81 -16.38
N GLY A 163 36.82 12.90 -16.68
CA GLY A 163 35.80 11.90 -16.33
C GLY A 163 35.64 10.79 -17.36
N PHE A 164 36.15 10.98 -18.58
CA PHE A 164 35.94 10.07 -19.70
C PHE A 164 36.38 8.63 -19.40
N LYS A 165 37.56 8.45 -18.76
CA LYS A 165 38.05 7.11 -18.39
C LYS A 165 37.10 6.39 -17.43
N LYS A 166 36.53 7.12 -16.47
CA LYS A 166 35.58 6.59 -15.49
C LYS A 166 34.25 6.23 -16.16
N ALA A 167 33.75 7.08 -17.05
CA ALA A 167 32.60 6.79 -17.88
C ALA A 167 32.84 5.55 -18.75
N PHE A 168 33.98 5.46 -19.44
CA PHE A 168 34.33 4.31 -20.27
C PHE A 168 34.31 2.99 -19.49
N ILE A 169 34.93 2.95 -18.31
CA ILE A 169 34.91 1.77 -17.42
C ILE A 169 33.47 1.45 -16.98
N MET A 170 32.68 2.45 -16.60
CA MET A 170 31.27 2.25 -16.23
C MET A 170 30.45 1.68 -17.39
N SER A 171 30.71 2.13 -18.63
CA SER A 171 30.01 1.63 -19.82
C SER A 171 30.30 0.15 -20.07
N GLU A 172 31.53 -0.28 -19.81
CA GLU A 172 31.96 -1.68 -19.95
C GLU A 172 31.30 -2.56 -18.88
N ILE A 173 31.26 -2.09 -17.62
CA ILE A 173 30.63 -2.82 -16.51
C ILE A 173 29.13 -3.03 -16.76
N ILE A 174 28.44 -2.00 -17.25
CA ILE A 174 27.00 -2.08 -17.53
C ILE A 174 26.74 -3.06 -18.68
N ARG A 175 27.54 -3.00 -19.76
CA ARG A 175 27.39 -3.88 -20.94
C ARG A 175 27.73 -5.34 -20.64
N ARG A 176 28.54 -5.62 -19.61
CA ARG A 176 28.83 -6.99 -19.19
C ARG A 176 27.70 -7.62 -18.35
N LYS A 177 26.90 -6.80 -17.67
CA LYS A 177 25.86 -7.25 -16.73
C LYS A 177 24.49 -7.46 -17.39
N TYR A 178 24.21 -6.73 -18.47
CA TYR A 178 22.95 -6.76 -19.23
C TYR A 178 23.23 -7.00 -20.70
#